data_AF-A0A3B3ILU3-F1
#
_entry.id   AF-A0A3B3ILU3-F1
#
_cell.length_a   1.000
_cell.length_b   1.000
_cell.length_c   1.000
_cell.angle_alpha   90.00
_cell.angle_beta   90.00
_cell.angle_gamma   90.00
#
_symmetry.space_group_name_H-M   'P 1'
#
loop_
_entity.id
_entity.type
_entity.pdbx_description
1 polymer ?
#
loop_
_entity_poly.entity_id
_entity_poly.type
_entity_poly.pdbx_seq_one_letter_code
_entity_poly.pdbx_strand_id
1 'polypeptide(L)'
;MLFVDGMHGVISHNETVQWLYTLTGSLSRLVVKTALKLLIVFVEYSESNSSLLIQAINKVDRQREAKPWSFLMDILHDKTGADAELLMLTMTLINKVSFNEEVLLLNCKITRTP
;
A
#
# COMPACT_ATOMS: atom_id res chain seq x y z
N MET A 1 -14.30 -2.57 -5.35
CA MET A 1 -15.23 -2.82 -4.22
C MET A 1 -16.37 -1.80 -4.30
N LEU A 2 -17.42 -2.10 -5.06
CA LEU A 2 -18.52 -1.13 -5.29
C LEU A 2 -19.80 -1.47 -4.51
N PHE A 3 -19.77 -2.52 -3.68
CA PHE A 3 -20.89 -2.93 -2.83
C PHE A 3 -20.46 -2.88 -1.36
N VAL A 4 -21.30 -2.28 -0.51
CA VAL A 4 -21.06 -2.06 0.92
C VAL A 4 -20.76 -3.36 1.66
N ASP A 5 -21.45 -4.46 1.31
CA ASP A 5 -21.24 -5.78 1.92
C ASP A 5 -19.89 -6.40 1.52
N GLY A 6 -19.48 -6.20 0.26
CA GLY A 6 -18.19 -6.69 -0.23
C GLY A 6 -17.00 -5.98 0.45
N MET A 7 -17.15 -4.70 0.79
CA MET A 7 -16.13 -3.97 1.52
C MET A 7 -16.00 -4.44 2.98
N HIS A 8 -17.14 -4.66 3.67
CA HIS A 8 -17.13 -5.23 5.01
C HIS A 8 -16.42 -6.59 5.05
N GLY A 9 -16.66 -7.46 4.07
CA GLY A 9 -15.97 -8.75 3.97
C GLY A 9 -14.43 -8.61 3.92
N VAL A 10 -13.92 -7.61 3.21
CA VAL A 10 -12.47 -7.35 3.15
C VAL A 10 -11.95 -6.73 4.45
N ILE A 11 -12.69 -5.81 5.06
CA ILE A 11 -12.33 -5.21 6.36
C ILE A 11 -12.22 -6.28 7.45
N SER A 12 -13.13 -7.27 7.45
CA SER A 12 -13.12 -8.36 8.43
C SER A 12 -11.98 -9.36 8.25
N HIS A 13 -11.35 -9.43 7.07
CA HIS A 13 -10.31 -10.41 6.76
C HIS A 13 -9.03 -9.72 6.29
N ASN A 14 -8.17 -9.37 7.25
CA ASN A 14 -6.92 -8.66 6.99
C ASN A 14 -5.97 -9.45 6.06
N GLU A 15 -6.13 -10.77 5.92
CA GLU A 15 -5.44 -11.62 4.94
C GLU A 15 -5.67 -11.13 3.50
N THR A 16 -6.86 -10.62 3.21
CA THR A 16 -7.19 -10.09 1.87
C THR A 16 -6.40 -8.81 1.58
N VAL A 17 -6.24 -7.95 2.58
CA VAL A 17 -5.45 -6.71 2.47
C VAL A 17 -3.96 -7.04 2.34
N GLN A 18 -3.46 -8.03 3.11
CA GLN A 18 -2.09 -8.56 2.96
C GLN A 18 -1.83 -9.11 1.55
N TRP A 19 -2.81 -9.84 1.00
CA TRP A 19 -2.72 -10.37 -0.36
C TRP A 19 -2.70 -9.25 -1.40
N LEU A 20 -3.61 -8.26 -1.30
CA LEU A 20 -3.60 -7.08 -2.16
C LEU A 20 -2.26 -6.32 -2.10
N TYR A 21 -1.68 -6.16 -0.91
CA TYR A 21 -0.35 -5.57 -0.77
C TYR A 21 0.72 -6.41 -1.47
N THR A 22 0.71 -7.73 -1.31
CA THR A 22 1.66 -8.64 -1.97
C THR A 22 1.59 -8.54 -3.49
N LEU A 23 0.40 -8.34 -4.06
CA LEU A 23 0.22 -8.16 -5.50
C LEU A 23 0.89 -6.89 -6.06
N THR A 24 1.20 -5.90 -5.22
CA THR A 24 1.94 -4.70 -5.64
C THR A 24 3.40 -5.02 -6.01
N GLY A 25 3.95 -6.14 -5.52
CA GLY A 25 5.26 -6.66 -5.91
C GLY A 25 5.26 -7.58 -7.13
N SER A 26 4.15 -7.65 -7.88
CA SER A 26 4.03 -8.53 -9.05
C SER A 26 4.88 -8.06 -10.24
N LEU A 27 5.35 -9.01 -11.06
CA LEU A 27 6.01 -8.72 -12.34
C LEU A 27 5.03 -8.16 -13.39
N SER A 28 3.72 -8.36 -13.20
CA SER A 28 2.70 -7.89 -14.14
C SER A 28 2.23 -6.48 -13.78
N ARG A 29 2.55 -5.49 -14.62
CA ARG A 29 2.13 -4.09 -14.45
C ARG A 29 0.63 -3.92 -14.28
N LEU A 30 -0.17 -4.72 -14.99
CA LEU A 30 -1.63 -4.68 -14.88
C LEU A 30 -2.11 -5.12 -13.48
N VAL A 31 -1.47 -6.15 -12.92
CA VAL A 31 -1.77 -6.65 -11.57
C VAL A 31 -1.39 -5.61 -10.53
N VAL A 32 -0.18 -5.03 -10.63
CA VAL A 32 0.28 -3.96 -9.73
C VAL A 32 -0.68 -2.78 -9.78
N LYS A 33 -1.04 -2.31 -10.98
CA LYS A 33 -1.98 -1.19 -11.16
C LYS A 33 -3.33 -1.45 -10.51
N THR A 34 -3.87 -2.66 -10.72
CA THR A 34 -5.18 -3.03 -10.19
C THR A 34 -5.13 -3.12 -8.66
N ALA A 35 -4.07 -3.72 -8.10
CA ALA A 35 -3.87 -3.80 -6.68
C ALA A 35 -3.78 -2.41 -6.03
N LEU A 36 -2.98 -1.50 -6.60
CA LEU A 36 -2.87 -0.12 -6.13
C LEU A 36 -4.22 0.60 -6.14
N LYS A 37 -4.98 0.50 -7.24
CA LYS A 37 -6.33 1.11 -7.33
C LYS A 37 -7.29 0.55 -6.28
N LEU A 38 -7.26 -0.77 -6.04
CA LEU A 38 -8.10 -1.41 -5.02
C LEU A 38 -7.70 -0.98 -3.60
N LEU A 39 -6.40 -0.88 -3.31
CA LEU A 39 -5.90 -0.41 -2.03
C LEU A 39 -6.26 1.07 -1.79
N ILE A 40 -6.20 1.91 -2.83
CA ILE A 40 -6.66 3.32 -2.74
C ILE A 40 -8.14 3.37 -2.41
N VAL A 41 -8.99 2.66 -3.16
CA VAL A 41 -10.44 2.60 -2.88
C VAL A 41 -10.72 2.06 -1.47
N PHE A 42 -9.91 1.10 -0.99
CA PHE A 42 -10.03 0.56 0.36
C PHE A 42 -9.74 1.62 1.43
N VAL A 43 -8.65 2.38 1.33
CA VAL A 43 -8.33 3.43 2.32
C VAL A 43 -9.22 4.66 2.21
N GLU A 44 -9.80 4.92 1.03
CA GLU A 44 -10.79 5.99 0.83
C GLU A 44 -12.15 5.69 1.45
N TYR A 45 -12.46 4.41 1.66
CA TYR A 45 -13.77 4.00 2.16
C TYR A 45 -13.99 4.39 3.63
N SER A 46 -12.95 4.31 4.46
CA SER A 46 -13.01 4.70 5.87
C SER A 46 -11.62 5.03 6.40
N GLU A 47 -11.51 6.03 7.27
CA GLU A 47 -10.24 6.44 7.87
C GLU A 47 -9.55 5.28 8.62
N SER A 48 -10.32 4.41 9.28
CA SER A 48 -9.80 3.25 10.01
C SER A 48 -9.15 2.18 9.12
N ASN A 49 -9.46 2.17 7.82
CA ASN A 49 -8.86 1.23 6.87
C ASN A 49 -7.38 1.52 6.64
N SER A 50 -6.91 2.75 6.88
CA SER A 50 -5.48 3.09 6.83
C SER A 50 -4.68 2.29 7.85
N SER A 51 -5.17 2.17 9.09
CA SER A 51 -4.53 1.37 10.14
C SER A 51 -4.48 -0.12 9.77
N LEU A 52 -5.55 -0.64 9.14
CA LEU A 52 -5.60 -2.03 8.69
C LEU A 52 -4.58 -2.30 7.58
N LEU A 53 -4.45 -1.37 6.62
CA LEU A 53 -3.44 -1.48 5.57
C LEU A 53 -2.02 -1.45 6.15
N ILE A 54 -1.74 -0.56 7.10
CA ILE A 54 -0.41 -0.51 7.76
C ILE A 54 -0.10 -1.83 8.46
N GLN A 55 -1.07 -2.40 9.18
CA GLN A 55 -0.90 -3.71 9.84
C GLN A 55 -0.62 -4.82 8.82
N ALA A 56 -1.35 -4.82 7.70
CA ALA A 56 -1.14 -5.78 6.62
C ALA A 56 0.27 -5.67 6.01
N ILE A 57 0.72 -4.46 5.69
CA ILE A 57 2.05 -4.18 5.14
C ILE A 57 3.14 -4.67 6.08
N ASN A 58 3.07 -4.25 7.35
CA ASN A 58 4.05 -4.63 8.36
C ASN A 58 4.11 -6.15 8.56
N LYS A 59 2.96 -6.83 8.52
CA LYS A 59 2.91 -8.30 8.64
C LYS A 59 3.58 -8.98 7.45
N VAL A 60 3.26 -8.58 6.22
CA VAL A 60 3.84 -9.16 4.99
C VAL A 60 5.35 -8.93 4.93
N ASP A 61 5.81 -7.69 5.13
CA ASP A 61 7.23 -7.39 5.06
C ASP A 61 8.03 -8.05 6.19
N ARG A 62 7.48 -8.10 7.40
CA ARG A 62 8.12 -8.81 8.51
C ARG A 62 8.26 -10.31 8.23
N GLN A 63 7.25 -10.94 7.63
CA GLN A 63 7.32 -12.36 7.24
C GLN A 63 8.35 -12.62 6.14
N ARG A 64 8.64 -11.61 5.32
CA ARG A 64 9.65 -11.66 4.26
C ARG A 64 11.03 -11.19 4.71
N GLU A 65 11.19 -10.83 5.99
CA GLU A 65 12.40 -10.19 6.53
C GLU A 65 12.81 -8.91 5.75
N ALA A 66 11.83 -8.24 5.16
CA ALA A 66 12.00 -7.03 4.38
C ALA A 66 11.75 -5.78 5.24
N LYS A 67 12.26 -4.62 4.77
CA LYS A 67 11.88 -3.33 5.35
C LYS A 67 10.39 -3.08 5.09
N PRO A 68 9.66 -2.46 6.04
CA PRO A 68 8.29 -2.03 5.79
C PRO A 68 8.18 -1.19 4.52
N TRP A 69 7.10 -1.38 3.78
CA TRP A 69 6.78 -0.71 2.52
C TRP A 69 7.67 -1.10 1.34
N SER A 70 8.41 -2.22 1.43
CA SER A 70 9.41 -2.61 0.43
C SER A 70 8.86 -2.60 -1.00
N PHE A 71 7.72 -3.26 -1.24
CA PHE A 71 7.12 -3.31 -2.58
C PHE A 71 6.74 -1.94 -3.15
N LEU A 72 6.25 -1.01 -2.33
CA LEU A 72 5.89 0.32 -2.82
C LEU A 72 7.14 1.16 -3.12
N MET A 73 8.18 1.03 -2.28
CA MET A 73 9.44 1.72 -2.51
C MET A 73 10.15 1.21 -3.77
N ASP A 74 10.06 -0.09 -4.05
CA ASP A 74 10.60 -0.67 -5.29
C ASP A 74 9.93 -0.05 -6.53
N ILE A 75 8.61 0.15 -6.51
CA ILE A 75 7.89 0.84 -7.60
C ILE A 75 8.40 2.28 -7.77
N LEU A 76 8.62 3.00 -6.68
CA LEU A 76 9.10 4.39 -6.71
C LEU A 76 10.57 4.51 -7.16
N HIS A 77 11.36 3.47 -6.95
CA HIS A 77 12.78 3.44 -7.28
C HIS A 77 13.06 2.94 -8.72
N ASP A 78 12.05 2.46 -9.43
CA ASP A 78 12.22 1.92 -10.78
C ASP A 78 12.67 3.02 -11.76
N LYS A 79 13.92 2.91 -12.21
CA LYS A 79 14.57 3.84 -13.16
C LYS A 79 14.27 3.50 -14.63
N THR A 80 13.54 2.42 -14.91
CA THR A 80 13.22 1.99 -16.27
C THR A 80 12.03 2.78 -16.85
N GLY A 81 12.24 4.06 -17.15
CA GLY A 81 11.32 4.87 -17.96
C GLY A 81 9.87 4.79 -17.49
N ALA A 82 9.68 4.97 -16.18
CA ALA A 82 8.56 4.53 -15.40
C ALA A 82 7.18 4.86 -15.99
N ASP A 83 6.28 3.88 -15.87
CA ASP A 83 4.85 4.08 -16.01
C ASP A 83 4.41 5.13 -14.97
N ALA A 84 4.33 6.39 -15.40
CA ALA A 84 4.00 7.52 -14.54
C ALA A 84 2.67 7.31 -13.81
N GLU A 85 1.76 6.49 -14.37
CA GLU A 85 0.53 6.10 -13.70
C GLU A 85 0.83 5.30 -12.42
N LEU A 86 1.75 4.33 -12.46
CA LEU A 86 2.13 3.53 -11.29
C LEU A 86 2.80 4.36 -10.20
N LEU A 87 3.69 5.29 -10.59
CA LEU A 87 4.32 6.21 -9.64
C LEU A 87 3.29 7.11 -8.97
N MET A 88 2.39 7.70 -9.75
CA MET A 88 1.31 8.54 -9.22
C MET A 88 0.40 7.74 -8.29
N LEU A 89 -0.07 6.56 -8.70
CA LEU A 89 -0.93 5.72 -7.86
C LEU A 89 -0.24 5.32 -6.55
N THR A 90 1.03 4.95 -6.61
CA THR A 90 1.81 4.59 -5.41
C THR A 90 1.95 5.78 -4.46
N MET A 91 2.28 6.96 -4.98
CA MET A 91 2.40 8.17 -4.18
C MET A 91 1.03 8.62 -3.62
N THR A 92 -0.05 8.49 -4.39
CA THR A 92 -1.42 8.75 -3.93
C THR A 92 -1.79 7.85 -2.76
N LEU A 93 -1.50 6.55 -2.85
CA LEU A 93 -1.78 5.60 -1.77
C LEU A 93 -1.01 5.98 -0.50
N ILE A 94 0.30 6.23 -0.60
CA ILE A 94 1.14 6.63 0.55
C ILE A 94 0.61 7.91 1.20
N ASN A 95 0.26 8.91 0.41
CA ASN A 95 -0.27 10.18 0.92
C ASN A 95 -1.60 10.01 1.64
N LYS A 96 -2.50 9.17 1.12
CA LYS A 96 -3.80 8.90 1.77
C LYS A 96 -3.64 8.19 3.10
N VAL A 97 -2.75 7.20 3.16
CA VAL A 97 -2.46 6.52 4.43
C VAL A 97 -1.83 7.49 5.43
N SER A 98 -0.90 8.35 4.97
CA SER A 98 -0.19 9.32 5.81
C SER A 98 -1.03 10.53 6.23
N PHE A 99 -2.14 10.82 5.54
CA PHE A 99 -3.07 11.88 5.92
C PHE A 99 -4.04 11.39 7.01
N ASN A 100 -4.42 10.11 6.95
CA ASN A 100 -5.39 9.51 7.87
C ASN A 100 -4.75 9.06 9.20
N GLU A 101 -3.43 8.88 9.26
CA GLU A 101 -2.69 8.69 10.50
C GLU A 101 -1.53 9.71 10.53
N GLU A 102 -1.35 10.46 11.62
CA GLU A 102 -0.21 11.39 11.84
C GLU A 102 1.16 10.65 11.88
N VAL A 103 1.59 10.02 10.77
CA VAL A 103 2.77 9.13 10.68
C VAL A 103 3.93 9.79 9.92
N LEU A 104 3.90 11.12 9.73
CA LEU A 104 5.04 11.86 9.17
C LEU A 104 6.27 11.86 10.09
N LEU A 105 6.14 11.51 11.38
CA LEU A 105 7.27 11.47 12.31
C LEU A 105 8.13 10.18 12.23
N LEU A 106 7.70 9.13 11.53
CA LEU A 106 8.48 7.90 11.39
C LEU A 106 9.29 7.82 10.08
N ASN A 107 8.82 8.44 9.00
CA ASN A 107 9.54 8.42 7.71
C ASN A 107 10.73 9.40 7.63
N CYS A 108 10.78 10.44 8.49
CA CYS A 108 11.94 11.33 8.58
C CYS A 108 13.20 10.61 9.17
N LYS A 109 13.03 9.42 9.75
CA LYS A 109 14.15 8.55 10.17
C LYS A 109 14.63 7.57 9.09
N ILE A 110 13.91 7.39 7.99
CA ILE A 110 14.28 6.41 6.94
C ILE A 110 15.21 7.03 5.89
N THR A 111 15.28 8.36 5.77
CA THR A 111 16.19 9.07 4.84
C THR A 111 17.34 9.83 5.51
N ARG A 112 17.49 9.74 6.83
CA ARG A 112 18.64 10.27 7.58
C ARG A 112 19.24 9.21 8.50
N THR A 113 20.02 8.32 7.91
CA THR A 113 21.22 7.81 8.57
C THR A 113 22.39 8.08 7.63
N PRO A 114 23.50 8.68 8.12
CA PRO A 114 24.72 8.88 7.35
C PRO A 114 25.35 7.57 6.90
#